data_AF-A0A1B6L1F7-F1
#
_entry.id   AF-A0A1B6L1F7-F1
#
_cell.length_a   1.000
_cell.length_b   1.000
_cell.length_c   1.000
_cell.angle_alpha   90.00
_cell.angle_beta   90.00
_cell.angle_gamma   90.00
#
_symmetry.space_group_name_H-M   'P 1'
#
loop_
_entity.id
_entity.type
_entity.pdbx_description
1 polymer ?
#
loop_
_entity_poly.entity_id
_entity_poly.type
_entity_poly.pdbx_seq_one_letter_code
_entity_poly.pdbx_strand_id
1 'polypeptide(L)'
;LFERIEKQHGRLLVFHALAYITAAKSGLSESELEDLISLDDRVLDDVYQYHLPPVRRIPPLLWTRIRNDLPNYLSEREADGVSVLNWYHRQFRDTAKERYFKNMNMAI
;
A
#
# COMPACT_ATOMS: atom_id res chain seq x y z
N LEU A 1 7.90 -1.26 -12.67
CA LEU A 1 6.55 -1.46 -12.09
C LEU A 1 6.27 -0.44 -10.99
N PHE A 2 6.95 -0.53 -9.85
CA PHE A 2 6.73 0.36 -8.70
C PHE A 2 6.70 1.84 -9.07
N GLU A 3 7.70 2.32 -9.82
CA GLU A 3 7.74 3.72 -10.30
C GLU A 3 6.54 4.13 -11.15
N ARG A 4 5.99 3.21 -11.95
CA ARG A 4 4.85 3.51 -12.83
C ARG A 4 3.60 3.77 -12.00
N ILE A 5 3.34 2.89 -11.02
CA ILE A 5 2.15 2.94 -10.17
C ILE A 5 2.26 4.10 -9.18
N GLU A 6 3.44 4.34 -8.62
CA GLU A 6 3.73 5.53 -7.82
C GLU A 6 3.43 6.83 -8.59
N LYS A 7 3.81 6.91 -9.87
CA LYS A 7 3.49 8.08 -10.71
C LYS A 7 2.00 8.21 -11.04
N GLN A 8 1.28 7.09 -11.16
CA GLN A 8 -0.14 7.09 -11.53
C GLN A 8 -1.08 7.39 -10.35
N HIS A 9 -0.78 6.85 -9.16
CA HIS A 9 -1.70 6.90 -8.01
C HIS A 9 -1.21 7.77 -6.86
N GLY A 10 -0.04 8.37 -6.98
CA GLY A 10 0.59 9.14 -5.90
C GLY A 10 1.73 8.33 -5.28
N ARG A 11 2.92 8.95 -5.28
CA ARG A 11 4.15 8.28 -4.84
C ARG A 11 4.06 7.89 -3.38
N LEU A 12 3.61 8.81 -2.53
CA LEU A 12 3.58 8.61 -1.09
C LEU A 12 2.59 7.52 -0.69
N LEU A 13 1.38 7.55 -1.25
CA LEU A 13 0.34 6.55 -1.02
C LEU A 13 0.81 5.14 -1.41
N VAL A 14 1.30 4.98 -2.65
CA VAL A 14 1.74 3.67 -3.15
C VAL A 14 2.96 3.17 -2.38
N PHE A 15 3.89 4.07 -2.05
CA PHE A 15 5.08 3.73 -1.27
C PHE A 15 4.70 3.12 0.08
N HIS A 16 3.87 3.82 0.87
CA HIS A 16 3.48 3.34 2.19
C HIS A 16 2.61 2.09 2.11
N ALA A 17 1.62 2.04 1.21
CA ALA A 17 0.77 0.85 1.04
C ALA A 17 1.59 -0.41 0.73
N LEU A 18 2.53 -0.32 -0.22
CA LEU A 18 3.37 -1.46 -0.59
C LEU A 18 4.45 -1.76 0.45
N ALA A 19 4.93 -0.76 1.19
CA ALA A 19 5.80 -0.96 2.34
C ALA A 19 5.09 -1.76 3.45
N TYR A 20 3.84 -1.41 3.78
CA TYR A 20 3.04 -2.12 4.78
C TYR A 20 2.81 -3.59 4.39
N ILE A 21 2.40 -3.86 3.15
CA ILE A 21 2.26 -5.23 2.62
C ILE A 21 3.59 -6.00 2.71
N THR A 22 4.70 -5.33 2.41
CA THR A 22 6.04 -5.95 2.44
C THR A 22 6.54 -6.24 3.86
N ALA A 23 6.23 -5.36 4.81
CA ALA A 23 6.52 -5.54 6.23
C ALA A 23 5.72 -6.70 6.84
N ALA A 24 4.50 -6.93 6.35
CA ALA A 24 3.63 -7.97 6.85
C ALA A 24 4.22 -9.38 6.63
N LYS A 25 4.21 -10.18 7.70
CA LYS A 25 4.76 -11.54 7.65
C LYS A 25 3.82 -12.50 6.90
N SER A 26 2.54 -12.47 7.25
CA SER A 26 1.49 -13.34 6.70
C SER A 26 0.69 -12.69 5.56
N GLY A 27 0.82 -11.38 5.38
CA GLY A 27 -0.04 -10.56 4.53
C GLY A 27 -0.89 -9.61 5.36
N LEU A 28 -1.67 -8.77 4.70
CA LEU A 28 -2.63 -7.84 5.32
C LEU A 28 -3.98 -7.99 4.65
N SER A 29 -5.05 -8.05 5.43
CA SER A 29 -6.39 -7.87 4.87
C SER A 29 -6.55 -6.46 4.27
N GLU A 30 -7.53 -6.30 3.40
CA GLU A 30 -7.84 -4.97 2.83
C GLU A 30 -8.17 -3.97 3.94
N SER A 31 -8.99 -4.37 4.90
CA SER A 31 -9.34 -3.54 6.05
C SER A 31 -8.12 -3.13 6.87
N GLU A 32 -7.21 -4.05 7.18
CA GLU A 32 -5.97 -3.73 7.91
C GLU A 32 -5.09 -2.75 7.14
N LEU A 33 -4.97 -2.94 5.83
CA LEU A 33 -4.18 -2.04 4.99
C LEU A 33 -4.81 -0.65 4.91
N GLU A 34 -6.14 -0.57 4.75
CA GLU A 34 -6.88 0.69 4.76
C GLU A 34 -6.75 1.40 6.11
N ASP A 35 -6.80 0.68 7.23
CA ASP A 35 -6.58 1.24 8.56
C ASP A 35 -5.13 1.72 8.74
N LEU A 36 -4.13 0.94 8.31
CA LEU A 36 -2.72 1.35 8.38
C LEU A 36 -2.45 2.62 7.57
N ILE A 37 -2.99 2.71 6.36
CA ILE A 37 -2.86 3.92 5.53
C ILE A 37 -3.65 5.09 6.14
N SER A 38 -4.79 4.82 6.76
CA SER A 38 -5.57 5.86 7.45
C SER A 38 -4.92 6.37 8.73
N LEU A 39 -3.96 5.63 9.31
CA LEU A 39 -3.16 6.07 10.44
C LEU A 39 -1.89 6.84 10.00
N ASP A 40 -1.62 6.89 8.70
CA ASP A 40 -0.47 7.57 8.14
C ASP A 40 -0.80 9.02 7.80
N ASP A 41 -0.53 9.93 8.74
CA ASP A 41 -0.79 11.35 8.56
C ASP A 41 -0.11 11.94 7.33
N ARG A 42 1.05 11.42 6.91
CA ARG A 42 1.76 11.92 5.72
C ARG A 42 1.00 11.57 4.45
N VAL A 43 0.54 10.32 4.35
CA VAL A 43 -0.28 9.88 3.22
C VAL A 43 -1.61 10.63 3.20
N LEU A 44 -2.23 10.85 4.35
CA LEU A 44 -3.48 11.60 4.43
C LEU A 44 -3.31 13.07 4.03
N ASP A 45 -2.20 13.71 4.40
CA ASP A 45 -1.91 15.09 3.99
C ASP A 45 -1.71 15.20 2.47
N ASP A 46 -1.02 14.23 1.86
CA ASP A 46 -0.86 14.14 0.40
C ASP A 46 -2.17 13.84 -0.34
N VAL A 47 -3.06 13.05 0.26
CA VAL A 47 -4.39 12.73 -0.31
C VAL A 47 -5.36 13.90 -0.17
N TYR A 48 -5.33 14.62 0.96
CA TYR A 48 -6.28 15.66 1.32
C TYR A 48 -5.71 17.09 1.22
N GLN A 49 -5.00 17.38 0.13
CA GLN A 49 -4.38 18.70 -0.10
C GLN A 49 -5.38 19.87 -0.13
N TYR A 50 -6.62 19.62 -0.58
CA TYR A 50 -7.60 20.69 -0.84
C TYR A 50 -8.84 20.65 0.06
N HIS A 51 -9.18 19.49 0.63
CA HIS A 51 -10.36 19.33 1.47
C HIS A 51 -10.15 18.27 2.53
N LEU A 52 -10.25 18.67 3.80
CA LEU A 52 -10.16 17.75 4.93
C LEU A 52 -11.56 17.15 5.21
N PRO A 53 -11.70 15.82 5.16
CA PRO A 53 -12.95 15.17 5.53
C PRO A 53 -13.18 15.31 7.04
N PRO A 54 -14.44 15.20 7.51
CA PRO A 54 -14.76 15.17 8.94
C PRO A 54 -14.14 13.96 9.66
N VAL A 55 -13.88 12.87 8.93
CA VAL A 55 -13.15 11.69 9.41
C VAL A 55 -11.95 11.46 8.50
N ARG A 56 -10.75 11.55 9.08
CA ARG A 56 -9.48 11.28 8.39
C ARG A 56 -9.29 9.78 8.19
N ARG A 57 -9.79 9.28 7.06
CA ARG A 57 -9.56 7.91 6.58
C ARG A 57 -9.27 7.94 5.09
N ILE A 58 -8.51 6.98 4.59
CA ILE A 58 -8.31 6.88 3.16
C ILE A 58 -9.64 6.56 2.46
N PRO A 59 -9.99 7.24 1.35
CA PRO A 59 -11.12 6.81 0.53
C PRO A 59 -10.86 5.39 0.00
N PRO A 60 -11.76 4.42 0.26
CA PRO A 60 -11.56 3.01 -0.15
C PRO A 60 -11.23 2.87 -1.64
N LEU A 61 -11.84 3.72 -2.45
CA LEU A 61 -11.66 3.76 -3.90
C LEU A 61 -10.20 4.01 -4.34
N LEU A 62 -9.39 4.73 -3.56
CA LEU A 62 -7.99 4.97 -3.90
C LEU A 62 -7.19 3.68 -3.85
N TRP A 63 -7.33 2.91 -2.77
CA TRP A 63 -6.69 1.62 -2.63
C TRP A 63 -7.19 0.63 -3.69
N THR A 64 -8.51 0.54 -3.89
CA THR A 64 -9.09 -0.34 -4.92
C THR A 64 -8.50 -0.08 -6.31
N ARG A 65 -8.28 1.20 -6.67
CA ARG A 65 -7.65 1.56 -7.96
C ARG A 65 -6.21 1.06 -8.05
N ILE A 66 -5.41 1.25 -6.99
CA ILE A 66 -4.02 0.77 -6.94
C ILE A 66 -3.97 -0.75 -7.07
N ARG A 67 -4.86 -1.46 -6.34
CA ARG A 67 -4.98 -2.91 -6.40
C ARG A 67 -5.33 -3.40 -7.80
N ASN A 68 -6.27 -2.73 -8.47
CA ASN A 68 -6.67 -3.06 -9.84
C ASN A 68 -5.56 -2.84 -10.89
N ASP A 69 -4.59 -1.95 -10.61
CA ASP A 69 -3.40 -1.75 -11.44
C ASP A 69 -2.25 -2.73 -11.10
N LEU A 70 -2.44 -3.55 -10.06
CA LEU A 70 -1.53 -4.59 -9.59
C LEU A 70 -2.03 -6.04 -9.80
N PRO A 71 -2.72 -6.39 -10.91
CA PRO A 71 -3.18 -7.75 -11.09
C PRO A 71 -1.99 -8.68 -11.27
N ASN A 72 -2.01 -9.84 -10.59
CA ASN A 72 -0.95 -10.86 -10.58
C ASN A 72 0.34 -10.50 -9.83
N TYR A 73 0.45 -9.31 -9.25
CA TYR A 73 1.57 -8.95 -8.38
C TYR A 73 1.26 -9.25 -6.91
N LEU A 74 0.01 -9.00 -6.53
CA LEU A 74 -0.55 -9.36 -5.25
C LEU A 74 -1.40 -10.63 -5.40
N SER A 75 -1.30 -11.49 -4.40
CA SER A 75 -2.06 -12.71 -4.25
C SER A 75 -2.93 -12.60 -3.01
N GLU A 76 -4.18 -12.98 -3.13
CA GLU A 76 -5.04 -13.22 -1.98
C GLU A 76 -4.81 -14.61 -1.44
N ARG A 77 -4.66 -14.72 -0.12
CA ARG A 77 -4.58 -15.99 0.59
C ARG A 77 -5.52 -15.93 1.77
N GLU A 78 -6.09 -17.07 2.14
CA GLU A 78 -6.86 -17.17 3.37
C GLU A 78 -5.89 -17.40 4.54
N ALA A 79 -5.97 -16.56 5.56
CA ALA A 79 -5.26 -16.71 6.82
C ALA A 79 -6.26 -16.48 7.96
N ASP A 80 -6.38 -17.45 8.87
CA ASP A 80 -7.30 -17.37 10.02
C ASP A 80 -8.76 -17.01 9.64
N GLY A 81 -9.23 -17.47 8.47
CA GLY A 81 -10.57 -17.20 7.95
C GLY A 81 -10.76 -15.82 7.31
N VAL A 82 -9.67 -15.07 7.10
CA VAL A 82 -9.67 -13.74 6.48
C VAL A 82 -8.83 -13.76 5.19
N SER A 83 -9.33 -13.10 4.13
CA SER A 83 -8.54 -12.89 2.92
C SER A 83 -7.46 -11.83 3.17
N VAL A 84 -6.19 -12.24 3.05
CA VAL A 84 -5.03 -11.38 3.20
C VAL A 84 -4.28 -11.24 1.88
N LEU A 85 -3.84 -10.02 1.60
CA LEU A 85 -2.99 -9.66 0.47
C LEU A 85 -1.53 -9.91 0.81
N ASN A 86 -0.85 -10.61 -0.10
CA ASN A 86 0.58 -10.85 -0.02
C ASN A 86 1.22 -10.82 -1.41
N TRP A 87 2.53 -10.70 -1.49
CA TRP A 87 3.25 -10.77 -2.77
C TRP A 87 3.11 -12.15 -3.41
N TYR A 88 2.72 -12.18 -4.69
CA TYR A 88 2.56 -13.43 -5.43
C TYR A 88 3.91 -14.15 -5.63
N HIS A 89 4.96 -13.39 -5.96
CA HIS A 89 6.33 -13.92 -6.11
C HIS A 89 7.30 -13.33 -5.09
N ARG A 90 8.20 -14.20 -4.61
CA ARG A 90 9.30 -13.82 -3.72
C ARG A 90 10.16 -12.68 -4.30
N GLN A 91 10.40 -12.69 -5.61
CA GLN A 91 11.15 -11.65 -6.30
C GLN A 91 10.52 -10.25 -6.13
N PHE A 92 9.19 -10.13 -6.16
CA PHE A 92 8.52 -8.86 -5.90
C PHE A 92 8.69 -8.43 -4.45
N ARG A 93 8.57 -9.37 -3.51
CA ARG A 93 8.81 -9.09 -2.09
C ARG A 93 10.23 -8.61 -1.82
N ASP A 94 11.23 -9.28 -2.38
CA ASP A 94 12.64 -8.91 -2.18
C ASP A 94 12.92 -7.54 -2.82
N THR A 95 12.45 -7.30 -4.06
CA THR A 95 12.59 -6.00 -4.73
C THR A 95 11.87 -4.87 -3.97
N ALA A 96 10.66 -5.13 -3.49
CA ALA A 96 9.91 -4.18 -2.66
C ALA A 96 10.67 -3.91 -1.35
N LYS A 97 11.25 -4.95 -0.73
CA LYS A 97 12.04 -4.79 0.49
C LYS A 97 13.27 -3.91 0.26
N GLU A 98 13.97 -4.08 -0.86
CA GLU A 98 15.10 -3.23 -1.21
C GLU A 98 14.66 -1.79 -1.51
N ARG A 99 13.56 -1.61 -2.23
CA ARG A 99 13.05 -0.28 -2.57
C ARG A 99 12.54 0.50 -1.35
N TYR A 100 11.74 -0.15 -0.51
CA TYR A 100 11.00 0.52 0.57
C TYR A 100 11.78 0.55 1.90
N PHE A 101 12.67 -0.41 2.17
CA PHE A 101 13.38 -0.50 3.46
C PHE A 101 14.89 -0.24 3.39
N LYS A 102 15.55 -0.39 2.22
CA LYS A 102 16.99 -0.03 2.11
C LYS A 102 17.20 1.41 1.64
N ASN A 103 16.30 1.94 0.81
CA ASN A 103 16.39 3.33 0.33
C ASN A 103 15.58 4.29 1.21
N MET A 104 16.08 4.59 2.42
CA MET A 104 15.46 5.55 3.35
C MET A 104 15.24 6.95 2.76
N ASN A 105 16.00 7.34 1.71
CA ASN A 105 15.80 8.61 0.99
C ASN A 105 14.52 8.66 0.14
N MET A 106 13.80 7.55 -0.04
CA MET A 106 12.54 7.55 -0.79
C MET A 106 11.30 7.83 0.07
N ALA A 107 11.44 7.82 1.41
CA ALA A 107 10.37 8.11 2.36
C ALA A 107 10.28 9.61 2.76
N ILE A 108 11.08 10.45 2.10
CA ILE A 108 11.14 11.91 2.28
C ILE A 108 10.32 12.58 1.18
#